data_AF-A0A924PY57-F1
#
_entry.id   AF-A0A924PY57-F1
#
_cell.length_a   1.000
_cell.length_b   1.000
_cell.length_c   1.000
_cell.angle_alpha   90.00
_cell.angle_beta   90.00
_cell.angle_gamma   90.00
#
_symmetry.space_group_name_H-M   'P 1'
#
loop_
_entity.id
_entity.type
_entity.pdbx_description
1 polymer ?
#
loop_
_entity_poly.entity_id
_entity_poly.type
_entity_poly.pdbx_seq_one_letter_code
_entity_poly.pdbx_strand_id
1 'polypeptide(L)'
;ICTTNLLDRLDQAALRRFTFKIKFKPLTRVQRGAMFQVEALAGDAALLSPAIRARLLLLEHLCAGDFAAVKRQATILDAELDALEFLEQLEAEHRLKPEVREGRGMGFLQ
;
A
#
# COMPACT_ATOMS: atom_id res chain seq x y z
N ILE A 1 4.24 -16.40 -17.19
CA ILE A 1 3.68 -15.17 -16.60
C ILE A 1 4.83 -14.17 -16.47
N CYS A 2 4.64 -12.91 -16.87
CA CYS A 2 5.68 -11.88 -16.78
C CYS A 2 5.13 -10.67 -16.01
N THR A 3 5.96 -9.99 -15.23
CA THR A 3 5.60 -8.78 -14.45
C THR A 3 6.58 -7.65 -14.76
N THR A 4 6.09 -6.41 -14.84
CA THR A 4 6.95 -5.23 -15.04
C THR A 4 6.34 -4.00 -14.36
N ASN A 5 7.20 -3.17 -13.79
CA ASN A 5 6.84 -1.83 -13.30
C ASN A 5 7.07 -0.74 -14.37
N LEU A 6 7.66 -1.10 -15.52
CA LEU A 6 8.08 -0.19 -16.59
C LEU A 6 7.35 -0.53 -17.89
N LEU A 7 6.01 -0.60 -17.85
CA LEU A 7 5.20 -0.97 -19.01
C LEU A 7 5.46 -0.06 -20.22
N ASP A 8 5.61 1.24 -19.99
CA ASP A 8 5.80 2.25 -21.05
C ASP A 8 7.16 2.13 -21.75
N ARG A 9 8.11 1.38 -21.17
CA ARG A 9 9.42 1.09 -21.77
C ARG A 9 9.45 -0.26 -22.49
N LEU A 10 8.35 -1.02 -22.46
CA LEU A 10 8.30 -2.33 -23.10
C LEU A 10 8.01 -2.17 -24.60
N ASP A 11 8.73 -2.95 -25.42
CA ASP A 11 8.54 -2.96 -26.86
C ASP A 11 7.10 -3.34 -27.26
N GLN A 12 6.57 -2.63 -28.26
CA GLN A 12 5.19 -2.80 -28.71
C GLN A 12 4.95 -4.14 -29.41
N ALA A 13 5.94 -4.70 -30.10
CA ALA A 13 5.81 -6.02 -30.71
C ALA A 13 5.78 -7.11 -29.63
N ALA A 14 6.56 -6.96 -28.56
CA ALA A 14 6.46 -7.84 -27.39
C ALA A 14 5.08 -7.73 -26.70
N LEU A 15 4.53 -6.52 -26.55
CA LEU A 15 3.20 -6.32 -25.96
C LEU A 15 2.09 -7.06 -26.71
N ARG A 16 2.19 -7.23 -28.04
CA ARG A 16 1.19 -7.98 -28.82
C ARG A 16 1.19 -9.49 -28.55
N ARG A 17 2.26 -10.03 -27.95
CA ARG A 17 2.38 -11.46 -27.62
C ARG A 17 1.67 -11.85 -26.32
N PHE A 18 1.24 -10.88 -25.52
CA PHE A 18 0.48 -11.14 -24.30
C PHE A 18 -1.03 -11.10 -24.59
N THR A 19 -1.69 -12.24 -24.45
CA THR A 19 -3.15 -12.37 -24.59
C THR A 19 -3.90 -11.54 -23.54
N PHE A 20 -3.42 -11.57 -22.29
CA PHE A 20 -3.97 -10.79 -21.19
C PHE A 20 -2.93 -9.83 -20.64
N LYS A 21 -3.35 -8.59 -20.37
CA LYS A 21 -2.53 -7.54 -19.77
C LYS A 21 -3.29 -6.99 -18.58
N ILE A 22 -2.80 -7.25 -17.38
CA ILE A 22 -3.46 -6.85 -16.14
C ILE A 22 -2.64 -5.74 -15.51
N LYS A 23 -3.26 -4.56 -15.32
CA LYS A 23 -2.65 -3.43 -14.61
C LYS A 23 -3.17 -3.43 -13.17
N PHE A 24 -2.28 -3.65 -12.22
CA PHE A 24 -2.58 -3.46 -10.81
C PHE A 24 -2.53 -1.96 -10.49
N LYS A 25 -3.62 -1.45 -9.92
CA LYS A 25 -3.74 -0.07 -9.45
C LYS A 25 -3.60 -0.04 -7.93
N PRO A 26 -3.31 1.12 -7.33
CA PRO A 26 -3.44 1.29 -5.89
C PRO A 26 -4.85 0.93 -5.39
N LEU A 27 -4.93 0.57 -4.11
CA LEU A 27 -6.16 0.17 -3.46
C LEU A 27 -7.16 1.32 -3.41
N THR A 28 -8.42 1.00 -3.74
CA THR A 28 -9.55 1.88 -3.47
C THR A 28 -9.75 2.07 -1.97
N ARG A 29 -10.46 3.13 -1.56
CA ARG A 29 -10.77 3.41 -0.16
C ARG A 29 -11.39 2.21 0.58
N VAL A 30 -12.30 1.50 -0.09
CA VAL A 30 -12.93 0.29 0.46
C VAL A 30 -11.92 -0.85 0.61
N GLN A 31 -11.08 -1.07 -0.41
CA GLN A 31 -10.06 -2.11 -0.37
C GLN A 31 -8.97 -1.87 0.67
N ARG A 32 -8.64 -0.60 1.01
CA ARG A 32 -7.69 -0.29 2.09
C ARG A 32 -8.18 -0.79 3.44
N GLY A 33 -9.45 -0.53 3.76
CA GLY A 33 -10.07 -1.04 5.00
C GLY A 33 -10.14 -2.56 5.03
N ALA A 34 -10.53 -3.18 3.92
CA ALA A 34 -10.59 -4.65 3.81
C ALA A 34 -9.20 -5.29 3.96
N MET A 35 -8.15 -4.73 3.33
CA MET A 35 -6.78 -5.20 3.55
C MET A 35 -6.36 -5.03 5.00
N PHE A 36 -6.60 -3.87 5.60
CA PHE A 36 -6.22 -3.66 7.00
C PHE A 36 -6.90 -4.63 7.96
N GLN A 37 -8.18 -4.94 7.74
CA GLN A 37 -8.91 -5.94 8.51
C GLN A 37 -8.23 -7.32 8.43
N VAL A 38 -7.89 -7.78 7.22
CA VAL A 38 -7.24 -9.08 7.03
C VAL A 38 -5.82 -9.09 7.59
N GLU A 39 -5.09 -8.00 7.40
CA GLU A 39 -3.65 -7.96 7.65
C GLU A 39 -3.27 -7.61 9.08
N ALA A 40 -4.06 -6.77 9.76
CA ALA A 40 -3.74 -6.21 11.09
C ALA A 40 -4.79 -6.53 12.17
N LEU A 41 -6.00 -6.98 11.78
CA LEU A 41 -7.09 -7.25 12.72
C LEU A 41 -7.50 -8.73 12.78
N ALA A 42 -6.66 -9.63 12.27
CA ALA A 42 -6.94 -11.06 12.19
C ALA A 42 -8.29 -11.40 11.51
N GLY A 43 -8.78 -10.53 10.63
CA GLY A 43 -10.06 -10.67 9.95
C GLY A 43 -11.27 -10.13 10.72
N ASP A 44 -11.11 -9.59 11.93
CA ASP A 44 -12.22 -9.03 12.70
C ASP A 44 -12.53 -7.58 12.30
N ALA A 45 -13.66 -7.40 11.59
CA ALA A 45 -14.13 -6.08 11.17
C ALA A 45 -14.52 -5.17 12.34
N ALA A 46 -14.91 -5.73 13.50
CA ALA A 46 -15.36 -4.96 14.64
C ALA A 46 -14.20 -4.16 15.30
N LEU A 47 -12.97 -4.65 15.12
CA LEU A 47 -11.76 -3.98 15.61
C LEU A 47 -11.33 -2.79 14.73
N LEU A 48 -11.96 -2.60 13.56
CA LEU A 48 -11.67 -1.47 12.68
C LEU A 48 -12.34 -0.19 13.21
N SER A 49 -11.69 0.45 14.17
CA SER A 49 -12.21 1.67 14.80
C SER A 49 -12.38 2.81 13.79
N PRO A 50 -13.32 3.75 14.03
CA PRO A 50 -13.48 4.94 13.20
C PRO A 50 -12.20 5.77 13.04
N ALA A 51 -11.35 5.80 14.08
CA ALA A 51 -10.06 6.51 14.06
C ALA A 51 -9.05 5.87 13.10
N ILE A 52 -8.91 4.54 13.14
CA ILE A 52 -8.07 3.78 12.20
C ILE A 52 -8.59 3.98 10.77
N ARG A 53 -9.92 3.86 10.58
CA ARG A 53 -10.54 4.05 9.27
C ARG A 53 -10.27 5.44 8.72
N ALA A 54 -10.37 6.49 9.54
CA ALA A 54 -10.09 7.86 9.13
C ALA A 54 -8.65 8.03 8.65
N ARG A 55 -7.67 7.48 9.37
CA ARG A 55 -6.25 7.51 8.97
C ARG A 55 -5.99 6.75 7.66
N LEU A 56 -6.56 5.55 7.50
CA LEU A 56 -6.43 4.76 6.25
C LEU A 56 -6.98 5.49 5.02
N LEU A 57 -8.00 6.34 5.18
CA LEU A 57 -8.56 7.12 4.08
C LEU A 57 -7.55 8.14 3.53
N LEU A 58 -6.63 8.63 4.37
CA LEU A 58 -5.60 9.60 3.99
C LEU A 58 -4.44 8.97 3.21
N LEU A 59 -4.28 7.64 3.27
CA LEU A 59 -3.20 6.92 2.58
C LEU A 59 -3.54 6.69 1.11
N GLU A 60 -3.56 7.77 0.33
CA GLU A 60 -3.73 7.71 -1.13
C GLU A 60 -2.59 6.92 -1.78
N HIS A 61 -2.79 6.25 -2.92
CA HIS A 61 -1.75 5.40 -3.52
C HIS A 61 -1.25 4.21 -2.66
N LEU A 62 -1.95 3.85 -1.57
CA LEU A 62 -1.66 2.65 -0.80
C LEU A 62 -1.87 1.39 -1.66
N CYS A 63 -0.92 0.47 -1.64
CA CYS A 63 -0.88 -0.75 -2.43
C CYS A 63 -0.81 -1.98 -1.50
N ALA A 64 -1.22 -3.14 -1.98
CA ALA A 64 -1.08 -4.39 -1.22
C ALA A 64 0.38 -4.70 -0.84
N GLY A 65 1.35 -4.25 -1.66
CA GLY A 65 2.77 -4.39 -1.38
C GLY A 65 3.23 -3.69 -0.08
N ASP A 66 2.57 -2.58 0.31
CA ASP A 66 2.95 -1.84 1.53
C ASP A 66 2.57 -2.64 2.78
N PHE A 67 1.38 -3.24 2.79
CA PHE A 67 0.96 -4.15 3.86
C PHE A 67 1.90 -5.35 3.97
N ALA A 68 2.26 -5.94 2.82
CA ALA A 68 3.19 -7.06 2.78
C ALA A 68 4.60 -6.67 3.28
N ALA A 69 5.04 -5.43 3.05
CA ALA A 69 6.30 -4.93 3.57
C ALA A 69 6.27 -4.83 5.09
N VAL A 70 5.23 -4.21 5.67
CA VAL A 70 5.05 -4.11 7.13
C VAL A 70 4.98 -5.49 7.78
N LYS A 71 4.15 -6.40 7.25
CA LYS A 71 4.09 -7.79 7.76
C LYS A 71 5.44 -8.49 7.71
N ARG A 72 6.18 -8.33 6.61
CA ARG A 72 7.51 -8.94 6.47
C ARG A 72 8.50 -8.37 7.48
N GLN A 73 8.47 -7.06 7.73
CA GLN A 73 9.30 -6.43 8.76
C GLN A 73 8.97 -6.98 10.15
N ALA A 74 7.68 -7.03 10.52
CA ALA A 74 7.22 -7.61 11.78
C ALA A 74 7.69 -9.07 11.94
N THR A 75 7.53 -9.89 10.89
CA THR A 75 7.98 -11.29 10.88
C THR A 75 9.50 -11.42 11.06
N ILE A 76 10.29 -10.60 10.36
CA ILE A 76 11.76 -10.64 10.46
C ILE A 76 12.24 -10.22 11.86
N LEU A 77 11.53 -9.28 12.48
CA LEU A 77 11.85 -8.75 13.80
C LEU A 77 11.24 -9.58 14.94
N ASP A 78 10.48 -10.64 14.63
CA ASP A 78 9.69 -11.42 15.59
C ASP A 78 8.83 -10.51 16.49
N ALA A 79 8.25 -9.48 15.87
CA ALA A 79 7.46 -8.45 16.55
C ALA A 79 5.96 -8.71 16.33
N GLU A 80 5.23 -8.78 17.43
CA GLU A 80 3.77 -8.74 17.42
C GLU A 80 3.34 -7.28 17.45
N LEU A 81 2.71 -6.81 16.37
CA LEU A 81 2.21 -5.44 16.26
C LEU A 81 0.72 -5.42 16.57
N ASP A 82 0.30 -4.53 17.45
CA ASP A 82 -1.12 -4.22 17.56
C ASP A 82 -1.62 -3.44 16.32
N ALA A 83 -2.94 -3.23 16.25
CA ALA A 83 -3.54 -2.53 15.11
C ALA A 83 -2.98 -1.11 14.92
N LEU A 84 -2.72 -0.38 16.00
CA LEU A 84 -2.25 1.00 15.91
C LEU A 84 -0.78 1.04 15.47
N GLU A 85 0.05 0.18 16.04
CA GLU A 85 1.46 0.03 15.68
C GLU A 85 1.60 -0.41 14.22
N PHE A 86 0.80 -1.37 13.77
CA PHE A 86 0.76 -1.77 12.36
C PHE A 86 0.40 -0.59 11.45
N LEU A 87 -0.60 0.21 11.82
CA LEU A 87 -0.99 1.39 11.07
C LEU A 87 0.13 2.43 11.00
N GLU A 88 0.87 2.65 12.09
CA GLU A 88 1.99 3.57 12.13
C GLU A 88 3.14 3.13 11.22
N GLN A 89 3.47 1.84 11.22
CA GLN A 89 4.45 1.28 10.30
C GLN A 89 3.97 1.38 8.85
N LEU A 90 2.68 1.12 8.61
CA LEU A 90 2.08 1.27 7.28
C LEU A 90 2.14 2.71 6.78
N GLU A 91 1.87 3.68 7.64
CA GLU A 91 2.03 5.09 7.32
C GLU A 91 3.50 5.47 7.05
N ALA A 92 4.45 4.86 7.76
CA ALA A 92 5.87 5.06 7.54
C ALA A 92 6.32 4.53 6.17
N GLU A 93 5.98 3.28 5.86
CA GLU A 93 6.25 2.67 4.56
C GLU A 93 5.60 3.49 3.42
N HIS A 94 4.35 3.90 3.63
CA HIS A 94 3.61 4.71 2.67
C HIS A 94 4.32 6.03 2.33
N ARG A 95 4.94 6.70 3.31
CA ARG A 95 5.68 7.96 3.12
C ARG A 95 6.95 7.82 2.29
N LEU A 96 7.50 6.62 2.12
CA LEU A 96 8.73 6.42 1.34
C LEU A 96 8.50 6.55 -0.17
N LYS A 97 7.24 6.43 -0.62
CA LYS A 97 6.88 6.44 -2.04
C LYS A 97 7.14 7.79 -2.71
N PRO A 98 7.74 7.82 -3.90
CA PRO A 98 7.97 9.04 -4.67
C PRO A 98 6.68 9.85 -4.88
N GLU A 99 5.58 9.19 -5.24
CA GLU A 99 4.29 9.82 -5.54
C GLU A 99 3.71 10.57 -4.33
N VAL A 100 4.03 10.10 -3.12
CA VAL A 100 3.58 10.68 -1.85
C VAL A 100 4.50 11.81 -1.40
N ARG A 101 5.80 11.69 -1.69
CA ARG A 101 6.81 12.70 -1.37
C ARG A 101 6.70 13.92 -2.28
N GLU A 102 6.44 13.73 -3.56
CA GLU A 102 6.30 14.81 -4.56
C GLU A 102 5.01 15.61 -4.38
N GLY A 103 3.93 15.00 -3.88
CA GLY A 103 2.66 15.68 -3.56
C GLY A 103 2.74 16.61 -2.33
N ARG A 104 3.78 16.51 -1.51
CA ARG A 104 4.10 17.48 -0.45
C ARG A 104 4.99 18.55 -1.06
N GLY A 105 4.38 19.64 -1.53
CA GLY A 105 5.13 20.79 -2.05
C GLY A 105 6.30 21.14 -1.13
N MET A 106 7.51 21.19 -1.68
CA MET A 106 8.70 21.71 -1.01
C MET A 106 8.47 23.19 -0.69
N GLY A 107 7.81 23.47 0.43
CA GLY A 107 7.65 24.82 0.97
C GLY A 107 8.79 25.12 1.93
N PHE A 108 9.88 25.68 1.41
CA PHE A 108 10.67 26.60 2.24
C PHE A 108 9.91 27.93 2.22
N LEU A 109 9.14 28.21 3.28
CA LEU A 109 8.73 29.57 3.59
C LEU A 109 9.95 30.28 4.17
N GLN A 110 10.57 31.14 3.36
CA GLN A 110 11.38 32.27 3.82
C GLN A 110 10.71 33.55 3.34
#